data_AF-A0A3N5ME30-F1
#
_entry.id   AF-A0A3N5ME30-F1
#
_cell.length_a   1.000
_cell.length_b   1.000
_cell.length_c   1.000
_cell.angle_alpha   90.00
_cell.angle_beta   90.00
_cell.angle_gamma   90.00
#
_symmetry.space_group_name_H-M   'P 1'
#
loop_
_entity.id
_entity.type
_entity.pdbx_description
1 polymer ?
#
loop_
_entity_poly.entity_id
_entity_poly.type
_entity_poly.pdbx_seq_one_letter_code
_entity_poly.pdbx_strand_id
1 'polypeptide(L)'
;EQARATKLVSEAMEKVLLMVEEIAQATTEQSKGIQLIVKATEKVSDVTKHVRNATNEQSLNSRQISQAIELVSEKSQQISRAIQEQKIGANQIWISIERIKDIPRENKERAFMLNQRIKELVKDAELTSTEMERFTFMEDTSAGLLRMGVVPLESPAVMFKKFTPLAEYLSKKLNRRVDLKVAVDFQGAIQDIGQGVAQFCFMTPSTYVEAHSKYNINVLVTALRAGKPFQHSVIIARSNSAINEIKDIKGHSFAFGDIHSTSSHIVPRAMLLAEGVDVKDLQYYNYLGHHDDVARAVLNGDFDAGAVMESVAYKYKDLGIKFVKFSDEIPEFNICVSGNLDSALYNELKNALVSLNPETPEGASVLKSINESYTGFIESSDEEYDGIKHMMARVGLI
;
A
#
# COMPACT_ATOMS: atom_id res chain seq x y z
N GLU A 1 -116.97 -88.37 -5.90
CA GLU A 1 -116.22 -87.18 -6.37
C GLU A 1 -115.63 -86.33 -5.26
N GLN A 2 -116.38 -85.97 -4.20
CA GLN A 2 -115.88 -85.05 -3.17
C GLN A 2 -114.60 -85.49 -2.43
N ALA A 3 -114.43 -86.78 -2.11
CA ALA A 3 -113.22 -87.30 -1.47
C ALA A 3 -111.95 -87.17 -2.34
N ARG A 4 -112.12 -87.17 -3.67
CA ARG A 4 -111.02 -87.00 -4.63
C ARG A 4 -110.61 -85.52 -4.74
N ALA A 5 -111.59 -84.62 -4.66
CA ALA A 5 -111.37 -83.17 -4.64
C ALA A 5 -110.70 -82.71 -3.34
N THR A 6 -111.10 -83.24 -2.17
CA THR A 6 -110.44 -82.93 -0.88
C THR A 6 -109.02 -83.46 -0.82
N LYS A 7 -108.75 -84.63 -1.41
CA LYS A 7 -107.38 -85.15 -1.54
C LYS A 7 -106.50 -84.26 -2.42
N LEU A 8 -107.00 -83.81 -3.58
CA LEU A 8 -106.30 -82.88 -4.46
C LEU A 8 -106.02 -81.52 -3.79
N VAL A 9 -106.98 -81.00 -3.00
CA VAL A 9 -106.79 -79.75 -2.24
C VAL A 9 -105.77 -79.95 -1.12
N SER A 10 -105.76 -81.10 -0.44
CA SER A 10 -104.75 -81.43 0.58
C SER A 10 -103.34 -81.53 -0.02
N GLU A 11 -103.19 -82.23 -1.15
CA GLU A 11 -101.91 -82.34 -1.88
C GLU A 11 -101.44 -80.97 -2.40
N ALA A 12 -102.36 -80.09 -2.83
CA ALA A 12 -102.05 -78.73 -3.23
C ALA A 12 -101.65 -77.85 -2.03
N MET A 13 -102.33 -77.95 -0.90
CA MET A 13 -101.99 -77.22 0.33
C MET A 13 -100.66 -77.67 0.92
N GLU A 14 -100.33 -78.97 0.82
CA GLU A 14 -99.04 -79.52 1.20
C GLU A 14 -97.91 -78.99 0.30
N LYS A 15 -98.14 -78.90 -1.02
CA LYS A 15 -97.22 -78.21 -1.94
C LYS A 15 -97.06 -76.72 -1.63
N VAL A 16 -98.13 -76.03 -1.25
CA VAL A 16 -98.07 -74.61 -0.87
C VAL A 16 -97.28 -74.44 0.44
N LEU A 17 -97.48 -75.31 1.42
CA LEU A 17 -96.69 -75.34 2.67
C LEU A 17 -95.20 -75.52 2.38
N LEU A 18 -94.85 -76.48 1.53
CA LEU A 18 -93.46 -76.70 1.09
C LEU A 18 -92.89 -75.47 0.36
N MET A 19 -93.66 -74.85 -0.54
CA MET A 19 -93.23 -73.59 -1.20
C MET A 19 -93.03 -72.45 -0.21
N VAL A 20 -93.90 -72.30 0.80
CA VAL A 20 -93.76 -71.26 1.82
C VAL A 20 -92.50 -71.50 2.67
N GLU A 21 -92.20 -72.76 2.99
CA GLU A 21 -90.98 -73.15 3.71
C GLU A 21 -89.72 -72.89 2.87
N GLU A 22 -89.72 -73.25 1.58
CA GLU A 22 -88.65 -72.91 0.63
C GLU A 22 -88.47 -71.39 0.48
N ILE A 23 -89.56 -70.63 0.39
CA ILE A 23 -89.51 -69.15 0.34
C ILE A 23 -88.91 -68.61 1.64
N ALA A 24 -89.33 -69.09 2.81
CA ALA A 24 -88.78 -68.64 4.08
C ALA A 24 -87.27 -68.93 4.20
N GLN A 25 -86.82 -70.11 3.76
CA GLN A 25 -85.41 -70.47 3.71
C GLN A 25 -84.64 -69.60 2.71
N ALA A 26 -85.16 -69.40 1.50
CA ALA A 26 -84.59 -68.51 0.49
C ALA A 26 -84.50 -67.06 0.99
N THR A 27 -85.51 -66.57 1.69
CA THR A 27 -85.54 -65.20 2.26
C THR A 27 -84.50 -65.05 3.38
N THR A 28 -84.29 -66.09 4.18
CA THR A 28 -83.25 -66.13 5.22
C THR A 28 -81.85 -66.12 4.62
N GLU A 29 -81.60 -66.91 3.57
CA GLU A 29 -80.33 -66.91 2.84
C GLU A 29 -80.10 -65.58 2.10
N GLN A 30 -81.15 -64.98 1.52
CA GLN A 30 -81.09 -63.63 0.96
C GLN A 30 -80.70 -62.58 2.02
N SER A 31 -81.26 -62.67 3.23
CA SER A 31 -80.90 -61.76 4.34
C SER A 31 -79.43 -61.84 4.71
N LYS A 32 -78.86 -63.06 4.78
CA LYS A 32 -77.41 -63.26 4.99
C LYS A 32 -76.59 -62.68 3.82
N GLY A 33 -77.05 -62.88 2.58
CA GLY A 33 -76.44 -62.29 1.39
C GLY A 33 -76.41 -60.75 1.45
N ILE A 34 -77.53 -60.12 1.86
CA ILE A 34 -77.62 -58.67 2.04
C ILE A 34 -76.63 -58.20 3.11
N GLN A 35 -76.49 -58.90 4.24
CA GLN A 35 -75.50 -58.55 5.26
C GLN A 35 -74.05 -58.62 4.74
N LEU A 36 -73.74 -59.60 3.90
CA LEU A 36 -72.42 -59.68 3.25
C LEU A 36 -72.20 -58.53 2.26
N ILE A 37 -73.23 -58.13 1.51
CA ILE A 37 -73.18 -56.97 0.61
C ILE A 37 -72.97 -55.67 1.41
N VAL A 38 -73.64 -55.50 2.56
CA VAL A 38 -73.43 -54.35 3.45
C VAL A 38 -71.99 -54.30 3.95
N LYS A 39 -71.44 -55.42 4.44
CA LYS A 39 -70.03 -55.47 4.87
C LYS A 39 -69.05 -55.20 3.73
N ALA A 40 -69.35 -55.69 2.53
CA ALA A 40 -68.51 -55.44 1.34
C ALA A 40 -68.57 -53.97 0.93
N THR A 41 -69.74 -53.33 0.99
CA THR A 41 -69.91 -51.91 0.66
C THR A 41 -69.27 -50.99 1.71
N GLU A 42 -69.31 -51.34 2.99
CA GLU A 42 -68.54 -50.67 4.05
C GLU A 42 -67.03 -50.70 3.74
N LYS A 43 -66.49 -51.89 3.41
CA LYS A 43 -65.08 -52.03 2.98
C LYS A 43 -64.74 -51.20 1.75
N VAL A 44 -65.63 -51.15 0.76
CA VAL A 44 -65.42 -50.32 -0.44
C VAL A 44 -65.42 -48.83 -0.07
N SER A 45 -66.26 -48.41 0.87
CA SER A 45 -66.26 -47.05 1.39
C SER A 45 -64.92 -46.69 2.03
N ASP A 46 -64.39 -47.57 2.87
CA ASP A 46 -63.08 -47.40 3.52
C ASP A 46 -61.94 -47.32 2.49
N VAL A 47 -61.93 -48.22 1.51
CA VAL A 47 -60.95 -48.19 0.40
C VAL A 47 -61.07 -46.88 -0.37
N THR A 48 -62.28 -46.43 -0.67
CA THR A 48 -62.51 -45.16 -1.38
C THR A 48 -61.96 -43.98 -0.58
N LYS A 49 -62.11 -43.98 0.75
CA LYS A 49 -61.52 -42.97 1.64
C LYS A 49 -60.00 -42.99 1.61
N HIS A 50 -59.39 -44.18 1.65
CA HIS A 50 -57.93 -44.33 1.53
C HIS A 50 -57.42 -43.86 0.17
N VAL A 51 -58.08 -44.25 -0.92
CA VAL A 51 -57.74 -43.78 -2.28
C VAL A 51 -57.84 -42.26 -2.35
N ARG A 52 -58.89 -41.65 -1.79
CA ARG A 52 -59.04 -40.18 -1.77
C ARG A 52 -57.88 -39.49 -1.04
N ASN A 53 -57.48 -40.02 0.12
CA ASN A 53 -56.37 -39.47 0.90
C ASN A 53 -55.04 -39.61 0.15
N ALA A 54 -54.75 -40.79 -0.40
CA ALA A 54 -53.55 -41.04 -1.19
C ALA A 54 -53.47 -40.13 -2.42
N THR A 55 -54.59 -39.92 -3.13
CA THR A 55 -54.66 -39.00 -4.27
C THR A 55 -54.37 -37.55 -3.86
N ASN A 56 -54.85 -37.12 -2.69
CA ASN A 56 -54.56 -35.78 -2.17
C ASN A 56 -53.07 -35.62 -1.81
N GLU A 57 -52.48 -36.61 -1.13
CA GLU A 57 -51.05 -36.61 -0.80
C GLU A 57 -50.18 -36.65 -2.06
N GLN A 58 -50.54 -37.46 -3.07
CA GLN A 58 -49.86 -37.47 -4.36
C GLN A 58 -49.92 -36.12 -5.07
N SER A 59 -51.05 -35.40 -5.00
CA SER A 59 -51.17 -34.06 -5.59
C SER A 59 -50.23 -33.07 -4.92
N LEU A 60 -50.10 -33.11 -3.60
CA LEU A 60 -49.15 -32.28 -2.85
C LEU A 60 -47.70 -32.60 -3.22
N ASN A 61 -47.34 -33.89 -3.25
CA ASN A 61 -46.00 -34.33 -3.63
C ASN A 61 -45.66 -33.95 -5.07
N SER A 62 -46.63 -34.07 -5.99
CA SER A 62 -46.46 -33.65 -7.39
C SER A 62 -46.12 -32.16 -7.51
N ARG A 63 -46.78 -31.29 -6.72
CA ARG A 63 -46.44 -29.86 -6.67
C ARG A 63 -45.03 -29.61 -6.15
N GLN A 64 -44.60 -30.31 -5.10
CA GLN A 64 -43.23 -30.19 -4.58
C GLN A 64 -42.19 -30.62 -5.62
N ILE A 65 -42.46 -31.71 -6.35
CA ILE A 65 -41.60 -32.16 -7.45
C ILE A 65 -41.53 -31.09 -8.55
N SER A 66 -42.66 -30.49 -8.94
CA SER A 66 -42.66 -29.40 -9.92
C SER A 66 -41.81 -28.20 -9.48
N GLN A 67 -41.93 -27.79 -8.21
CA GLN A 67 -41.10 -26.71 -7.65
C GLN A 67 -39.60 -27.07 -7.64
N ALA A 68 -39.26 -28.31 -7.29
CA ALA A 68 -37.87 -28.77 -7.32
C ALA A 68 -37.31 -28.78 -8.75
N ILE A 69 -38.11 -29.18 -9.75
CA ILE A 69 -37.72 -29.14 -11.17
C ILE A 69 -37.48 -27.70 -11.63
N GLU A 70 -38.33 -26.76 -11.21
CA GLU A 70 -38.16 -25.34 -11.53
C GLU A 70 -36.86 -24.78 -10.94
N LEU A 71 -36.57 -25.09 -9.67
CA LEU A 71 -35.32 -24.72 -9.01
C LEU A 71 -34.10 -25.31 -9.74
N VAL A 72 -34.15 -26.59 -10.12
CA VAL A 72 -33.07 -27.25 -10.89
C VAL A 72 -32.86 -26.57 -12.24
N SER A 73 -33.95 -26.18 -12.93
CA SER A 73 -33.88 -25.44 -14.19
C SER A 73 -33.19 -24.09 -14.00
N GLU A 74 -33.58 -23.32 -12.97
CA GLU A 74 -32.94 -22.05 -12.65
C GLU A 74 -31.45 -22.21 -12.35
N LYS A 75 -31.08 -23.21 -11.56
CA LYS A 75 -29.66 -23.51 -11.25
C LYS A 75 -28.87 -23.95 -12.47
N SER A 76 -29.46 -24.73 -13.35
CA SER A 76 -28.85 -25.11 -14.63
C SER A 76 -28.56 -23.89 -15.51
N GLN A 77 -29.48 -22.92 -15.55
CA GLN A 77 -29.24 -21.66 -16.25
C GLN A 77 -28.13 -20.82 -15.60
N GLN A 78 -28.07 -20.75 -14.27
CA GLN A 78 -26.99 -20.07 -13.54
C GLN A 78 -25.63 -20.71 -13.84
N ILE A 79 -25.54 -22.03 -13.82
CA ILE A 79 -24.32 -22.78 -14.18
C ILE A 79 -23.91 -22.47 -15.62
N SER A 80 -24.85 -22.46 -16.56
CA SER A 80 -24.57 -22.14 -17.96
C SER A 80 -23.98 -20.73 -18.14
N ARG A 81 -24.50 -19.73 -17.41
CA ARG A 81 -23.94 -18.37 -17.40
C ARG A 81 -22.52 -18.35 -16.84
N ALA A 82 -22.29 -19.00 -15.70
CA ALA A 82 -20.96 -19.09 -15.09
C ALA A 82 -19.95 -19.76 -16.02
N ILE A 83 -20.35 -20.80 -16.78
CA ILE A 83 -19.50 -21.45 -17.78
C ILE A 83 -19.12 -20.48 -18.91
N GLN A 84 -20.03 -19.62 -19.36
CA GLN A 84 -19.69 -18.60 -20.37
C GLN A 84 -18.75 -17.53 -19.83
N GLU A 85 -18.95 -17.07 -18.60
CA GLU A 85 -18.04 -16.13 -17.95
C GLU A 85 -16.64 -16.75 -17.77
N GLN A 86 -16.56 -18.01 -17.34
CA GLN A 86 -15.30 -18.74 -17.26
C GLN A 86 -14.62 -18.87 -18.63
N LYS A 87 -15.38 -19.10 -19.72
CA LYS A 87 -14.82 -19.14 -21.07
C LYS A 87 -14.19 -17.80 -21.48
N ILE A 88 -14.84 -16.69 -21.16
CA ILE A 88 -14.30 -15.34 -21.41
C ILE A 88 -13.02 -15.12 -20.58
N GLY A 89 -13.05 -15.46 -19.29
CA GLY A 89 -11.88 -15.37 -18.41
C GLY A 89 -10.71 -16.23 -18.89
N ALA A 90 -10.96 -17.46 -19.31
CA ALA A 90 -9.95 -18.35 -19.87
C ALA A 90 -9.29 -17.77 -21.14
N ASN A 91 -10.08 -17.12 -22.00
CA ASN A 91 -9.54 -16.45 -23.18
C ASN A 91 -8.66 -15.24 -22.81
N GLN A 92 -9.01 -14.47 -21.78
CA GLN A 92 -8.17 -13.37 -21.29
C GLN A 92 -6.86 -13.88 -20.66
N ILE A 93 -6.92 -14.98 -19.90
CA ILE A 93 -5.73 -15.64 -19.36
C ILE A 93 -4.83 -16.08 -20.51
N TRP A 94 -5.39 -16.69 -21.55
CA TRP A 94 -4.63 -17.12 -22.73
C TRP A 94 -3.91 -15.95 -23.42
N ILE A 95 -4.59 -14.83 -23.66
CA ILE A 95 -3.98 -13.61 -24.23
C ILE A 95 -2.84 -13.10 -23.34
N SER A 96 -3.03 -13.12 -22.02
CA SER A 96 -2.01 -12.67 -21.07
C SER A 96 -0.78 -13.58 -21.10
N ILE A 97 -0.97 -14.89 -21.21
CA ILE A 97 0.12 -15.88 -21.34
C ILE A 97 0.89 -15.68 -22.64
N GLU A 98 0.23 -15.45 -23.78
CA GLU A 98 0.93 -15.15 -25.04
C GLU A 98 1.75 -13.85 -24.94
N ARG A 99 1.25 -12.81 -24.26
CA ARG A 99 2.06 -11.61 -23.99
C ARG A 99 3.29 -11.93 -23.12
N ILE A 100 3.12 -12.70 -22.06
CA ILE A 100 4.22 -13.08 -21.15
C ILE A 100 5.30 -13.85 -21.89
N LYS A 101 4.91 -14.71 -22.84
CA LYS A 101 5.82 -15.49 -23.68
C LYS A 101 6.70 -14.62 -24.58
N ASP A 102 6.24 -13.43 -24.98
CA ASP A 102 7.01 -12.49 -25.81
C ASP A 102 7.98 -11.61 -25.00
N ILE A 103 7.72 -11.40 -23.70
CA ILE A 103 8.53 -10.55 -22.81
C ILE A 103 10.02 -10.96 -22.80
N PRO A 104 10.42 -12.24 -22.70
CA PRO A 104 11.83 -12.62 -22.72
C PRO A 104 12.56 -12.18 -24.00
N ARG A 105 11.88 -12.25 -25.15
CA ARG A 105 12.45 -11.81 -26.43
C ARG A 105 12.64 -10.30 -26.44
N GLU A 106 11.61 -9.55 -26.06
CA GLU A 106 11.70 -8.09 -25.96
C GLU A 106 12.79 -7.65 -24.96
N ASN A 107 12.88 -8.31 -23.81
CA ASN A 107 13.90 -8.02 -22.81
C ASN A 107 15.31 -8.29 -23.34
N LYS A 108 15.49 -9.37 -24.12
CA LYS A 108 16.76 -9.66 -24.78
C LYS A 108 17.13 -8.57 -25.80
N GLU A 109 16.17 -8.12 -26.61
CA GLU A 109 16.38 -7.04 -27.58
C GLU A 109 16.73 -5.72 -26.88
N ARG A 110 16.01 -5.36 -25.82
CA ARG A 110 16.29 -4.17 -25.01
C ARG A 110 17.66 -4.25 -24.34
N ALA A 111 18.04 -5.40 -23.79
CA ALA A 111 19.35 -5.61 -23.19
C ALA A 111 20.47 -5.51 -24.23
N PHE A 112 20.25 -5.99 -25.46
CA PHE A 112 21.19 -5.83 -26.55
C PHE A 112 21.36 -4.36 -26.94
N MET A 113 20.26 -3.63 -27.12
CA MET A 113 20.28 -2.19 -27.41
C MET A 113 20.94 -1.38 -26.30
N LEU A 114 20.68 -1.74 -25.04
CA LEU A 114 21.31 -1.12 -23.87
C LEU A 114 22.82 -1.33 -23.88
N ASN A 115 23.27 -2.58 -24.12
CA ASN A 115 24.70 -2.86 -24.24
C ASN A 115 25.35 -2.10 -25.40
N GLN A 116 24.65 -1.93 -26.52
CA GLN A 116 25.15 -1.14 -27.63
C GLN A 116 25.29 0.34 -27.25
N ARG A 117 24.27 0.92 -26.60
CA ARG A 117 24.33 2.30 -26.11
C ARG A 117 25.37 2.50 -25.03
N ILE A 118 25.59 1.52 -24.15
CA ILE A 118 26.66 1.58 -23.15
C ILE A 118 28.02 1.62 -23.84
N LYS A 119 28.23 0.81 -24.89
CA LYS A 119 29.47 0.87 -25.68
C LYS A 119 29.67 2.24 -26.34
N GLU A 120 28.60 2.82 -26.88
CA GLU A 120 28.63 4.16 -27.45
C GLU A 120 28.97 5.21 -26.38
N LEU A 121 28.32 5.15 -25.21
CA LEU A 121 28.61 6.05 -24.09
C LEU A 121 30.04 5.89 -23.54
N VAL A 122 30.56 4.67 -23.46
CA VAL A 122 31.97 4.44 -23.07
C VAL A 122 32.90 5.08 -24.07
N LYS A 123 32.63 4.91 -25.37
CA LYS A 123 33.42 5.55 -26.43
C LYS A 123 33.32 7.09 -26.34
N ASP A 124 32.12 7.62 -26.11
CA ASP A 124 31.92 9.05 -25.94
C ASP A 124 32.62 9.57 -24.68
N ALA A 125 32.64 8.80 -23.60
CA ALA A 125 33.36 9.12 -22.37
C ALA A 125 34.88 9.07 -22.57
N GLU A 126 35.41 8.08 -23.28
CA GLU A 126 36.83 8.00 -23.65
C GLU A 126 37.23 9.16 -24.55
N LEU A 127 36.40 9.52 -25.54
CA LEU A 127 36.61 10.68 -26.39
C LEU A 127 36.56 11.97 -25.58
N THR A 128 35.59 12.11 -24.68
CA THR A 128 35.47 13.27 -23.79
C THR A 128 36.67 13.36 -22.85
N SER A 129 37.13 12.25 -22.28
CA SER A 129 38.33 12.18 -21.44
C SER A 129 39.57 12.58 -22.24
N THR A 130 39.71 12.08 -23.47
CA THR A 130 40.83 12.44 -24.36
C THR A 130 40.80 13.93 -24.72
N GLU A 131 39.63 14.48 -25.01
CA GLU A 131 39.45 15.90 -25.27
C GLU A 131 39.66 16.75 -24.02
N MET A 132 39.26 16.27 -22.82
CA MET A 132 39.54 16.91 -21.54
C MET A 132 41.03 16.90 -21.19
N GLU A 133 41.77 15.83 -21.50
CA GLU A 133 43.23 15.76 -21.35
C GLU A 133 43.95 16.72 -22.31
N ARG A 134 43.40 16.93 -23.52
CA ARG A 134 43.87 17.96 -24.46
C ARG A 134 43.45 19.37 -24.05
N PHE A 135 42.35 19.50 -23.31
CA PHE A 135 41.92 20.72 -22.66
C PHE A 135 42.78 20.98 -21.42
N THR A 136 44.04 21.34 -21.65
CA THR A 136 44.83 22.00 -20.61
C THR A 136 44.19 23.36 -20.34
N PHE A 137 43.41 23.45 -19.26
CA PHE A 137 43.34 24.70 -18.52
C PHE A 137 44.79 25.08 -18.20
N MET A 138 45.17 26.32 -18.45
CA MET A 138 46.30 26.88 -17.71
C MET A 138 45.99 26.58 -16.25
N GLU A 139 46.81 25.75 -15.61
CA GLU A 139 46.78 25.60 -14.17
C GLU A 139 47.04 26.99 -13.60
N ASP A 140 45.97 27.69 -13.27
CA ASP A 140 46.04 28.72 -12.25
C ASP A 140 46.05 27.99 -10.90
N THR A 141 47.17 27.35 -10.62
CA THR A 141 47.49 26.71 -9.33
C THR A 141 47.74 27.74 -8.22
N SER A 142 47.28 28.99 -8.38
CA SER A 142 47.52 30.07 -7.43
C SER A 142 46.28 30.58 -6.68
N ALA A 143 45.05 30.18 -7.03
CA ALA A 143 43.85 30.63 -6.31
C ALA A 143 42.82 29.53 -5.98
N GLY A 144 42.90 29.02 -4.75
CA GLY A 144 41.97 28.12 -4.04
C GLY A 144 40.55 27.93 -4.60
N LEU A 145 40.36 26.88 -5.41
CA LEU A 145 39.05 26.31 -5.74
C LEU A 145 38.41 25.74 -4.47
N LEU A 146 37.17 26.15 -4.19
CA LEU A 146 36.35 25.58 -3.13
C LEU A 146 35.22 24.76 -3.74
N ARG A 147 34.89 23.64 -3.12
CA ARG A 147 33.75 22.82 -3.54
C ARG A 147 32.69 22.75 -2.45
N MET A 148 31.45 23.08 -2.85
CA MET A 148 30.24 22.94 -2.05
C MET A 148 29.56 21.60 -2.36
N GLY A 149 29.57 20.69 -1.39
CA GLY A 149 28.79 19.45 -1.44
C GLY A 149 27.31 19.71 -1.13
N VAL A 150 26.41 18.91 -1.68
CA VAL A 150 24.99 18.93 -1.32
C VAL A 150 24.43 17.51 -1.29
N VAL A 151 23.73 17.16 -0.21
CA VAL A 151 22.99 15.88 -0.11
C VAL A 151 21.89 15.78 -1.17
N PRO A 152 21.67 14.62 -1.82
CA PRO A 152 20.73 14.49 -2.93
C PRO A 152 19.29 14.31 -2.43
N LEU A 153 18.61 15.43 -2.17
CA LEU A 153 17.20 15.43 -1.75
C LEU A 153 16.23 15.23 -2.92
N GLU A 154 16.66 15.61 -4.13
CA GLU A 154 15.93 15.51 -5.39
C GLU A 154 16.89 15.13 -6.53
N SER A 155 16.39 15.04 -7.76
CA SER A 155 17.25 14.73 -8.92
C SER A 155 18.43 15.70 -9.05
N PRO A 156 19.60 15.24 -9.53
CA PRO A 156 20.80 16.08 -9.61
C PRO A 156 20.58 17.40 -10.34
N ALA A 157 19.83 17.42 -11.45
CA ALA A 157 19.54 18.64 -12.21
C ALA A 157 18.74 19.67 -11.40
N VAL A 158 17.78 19.21 -10.59
CA VAL A 158 17.02 20.09 -9.68
C VAL A 158 17.94 20.63 -8.59
N MET A 159 18.76 19.77 -7.98
CA MET A 159 19.70 20.18 -6.94
C MET A 159 20.73 21.20 -7.47
N PHE A 160 21.28 20.99 -8.66
CA PHE A 160 22.14 21.97 -9.32
C PHE A 160 21.43 23.32 -9.49
N LYS A 161 20.23 23.32 -10.08
CA LYS A 161 19.44 24.54 -10.26
C LYS A 161 19.17 25.28 -8.94
N LYS A 162 18.86 24.55 -7.86
CA LYS A 162 18.53 25.13 -6.55
C LYS A 162 19.74 25.75 -5.84
N PHE A 163 20.91 25.12 -5.94
CA PHE A 163 22.10 25.49 -5.18
C PHE A 163 23.13 26.30 -5.97
N THR A 164 23.06 26.36 -7.31
CA THR A 164 23.93 27.23 -8.12
C THR A 164 23.89 28.69 -7.67
N PRO A 165 22.73 29.32 -7.37
CA PRO A 165 22.70 30.70 -6.88
C PRO A 165 23.49 30.91 -5.59
N LEU A 166 23.46 29.93 -4.67
CA LEU A 166 24.26 29.98 -3.43
C LEU A 166 25.76 29.86 -3.74
N ALA A 167 26.15 28.94 -4.61
CA ALA A 167 27.55 28.79 -5.02
C ALA A 167 28.09 30.06 -5.70
N GLU A 168 27.30 30.70 -6.56
CA GLU A 168 27.64 31.98 -7.20
C GLU A 168 27.74 33.13 -6.20
N TYR A 169 26.80 33.20 -5.25
CA TYR A 169 26.83 34.18 -4.16
C TYR A 169 28.11 34.04 -3.32
N LEU A 170 28.40 32.82 -2.87
CA LEU A 170 29.61 32.54 -2.10
C LEU A 170 30.87 32.82 -2.93
N SER A 171 30.86 32.52 -4.22
CA SER A 171 32.00 32.83 -5.09
C SER A 171 32.34 34.32 -5.11
N LYS A 172 31.31 35.17 -5.22
CA LYS A 172 31.47 36.63 -5.18
C LYS A 172 31.92 37.12 -3.82
N LYS A 173 31.34 36.60 -2.73
CA LYS A 173 31.64 37.05 -1.36
C LYS A 173 33.03 36.66 -0.90
N LEU A 174 33.50 35.49 -1.30
CA LEU A 174 34.82 34.96 -0.93
C LEU A 174 35.92 35.39 -1.90
N ASN A 175 35.55 35.99 -3.04
CA ASN A 175 36.47 36.27 -4.15
C ASN A 175 37.25 35.02 -4.57
N ARG A 176 36.58 33.86 -4.59
CA ARG A 176 37.12 32.53 -4.91
C ARG A 176 36.09 31.75 -5.70
N ARG A 177 36.51 30.85 -6.58
CA ARG A 177 35.56 29.99 -7.31
C ARG A 177 34.98 28.94 -6.37
N VAL A 178 33.65 28.88 -6.27
CA VAL A 178 32.91 27.83 -5.57
C VAL A 178 32.21 26.94 -6.59
N ASP A 179 32.66 25.70 -6.73
CA ASP A 179 32.03 24.70 -7.58
C ASP A 179 31.02 23.86 -6.79
N LEU A 180 29.84 23.66 -7.36
CA LEU A 180 28.79 22.82 -6.78
C LEU A 180 29.02 21.35 -7.15
N LYS A 181 28.94 20.46 -6.15
CA LYS A 181 28.91 19.00 -6.33
C LYS A 181 27.71 18.41 -5.60
N VAL A 182 26.74 17.95 -6.37
CA VAL A 182 25.63 17.16 -5.85
C VAL A 182 26.13 15.73 -5.67
N ALA A 183 26.00 15.18 -4.47
CA ALA A 183 26.41 13.81 -4.18
C ALA A 183 25.48 12.79 -4.85
N VAL A 184 25.96 11.56 -5.06
CA VAL A 184 25.18 10.47 -5.65
C VAL A 184 24.11 9.98 -4.68
N ASP A 185 24.47 9.84 -3.41
CA ASP A 185 23.62 9.45 -2.29
C ASP A 185 24.09 10.16 -0.99
N PHE A 186 23.40 9.90 0.12
CA PHE A 186 23.70 10.49 1.42
C PHE A 186 25.09 10.08 1.93
N GLN A 187 25.47 8.82 1.72
CA GLN A 187 26.77 8.30 2.11
C GLN A 187 27.91 8.95 1.32
N GLY A 188 27.72 9.19 0.03
CA GLY A 188 28.63 9.91 -0.85
C GLY A 188 28.84 11.34 -0.36
N ALA A 189 27.79 12.04 0.08
CA ALA A 189 27.93 13.38 0.66
C ALA A 189 28.79 13.39 1.94
N ILE A 190 28.59 12.39 2.82
CA ILE A 190 29.40 12.21 4.05
C ILE A 190 30.87 11.93 3.70
N GLN A 191 31.12 11.05 2.72
CA GLN A 191 32.49 10.74 2.26
C GLN A 191 33.15 11.94 1.58
N ASP A 192 32.42 12.68 0.75
CA ASP A 192 32.94 13.82 0.00
C ASP A 192 33.47 14.92 0.93
N ILE A 193 32.72 15.28 1.97
CA ILE A 193 33.21 16.25 2.97
C ILE A 193 34.28 15.63 3.87
N GLY A 194 34.13 14.37 4.27
CA GLY A 194 35.06 13.67 5.15
C GLY A 194 36.46 13.44 4.56
N GLN A 195 36.53 13.27 3.24
CA GLN A 195 37.78 13.07 2.50
C GLN A 195 38.32 14.39 1.90
N GLY A 196 37.67 15.52 2.15
CA GLY A 196 38.08 16.82 1.64
C GLY A 196 37.83 17.02 0.13
N VAL A 197 37.04 16.15 -0.51
CA VAL A 197 36.57 16.34 -1.89
C VAL A 197 35.71 17.60 -1.98
N ALA A 198 34.91 17.87 -0.94
CA ALA A 198 34.21 19.13 -0.69
C ALA A 198 34.71 19.79 0.60
N GLN A 199 34.92 21.12 0.59
CA GLN A 199 35.37 21.85 1.77
C GLN A 199 34.23 22.16 2.75
N PHE A 200 33.03 22.31 2.19
CA PHE A 200 31.80 22.49 2.96
C PHE A 200 30.63 21.81 2.25
N CYS A 201 29.62 21.40 3.01
CA CYS A 201 28.52 20.58 2.49
C CYS A 201 27.20 21.00 3.13
N PHE A 202 26.15 21.13 2.32
CA PHE A 202 24.79 21.25 2.80
C PHE A 202 24.25 19.85 3.14
N MET A 203 23.95 19.63 4.42
CA MET A 203 23.67 18.31 4.99
C MET A 203 22.37 18.32 5.82
N THR A 204 21.83 17.12 6.06
CA THR A 204 20.77 16.93 7.06
C THR A 204 21.38 16.72 8.46
N PRO A 205 20.62 16.91 9.56
CA PRO A 205 21.13 16.76 10.92
C PRO A 205 21.83 15.42 11.19
N SER A 206 21.24 14.31 10.77
CA SER A 206 21.85 12.98 10.99
C SER A 206 23.09 12.74 10.13
N THR A 207 23.09 13.19 8.88
CA THR A 207 24.29 13.11 8.03
C THR A 207 25.44 13.97 8.57
N TYR A 208 25.14 15.09 9.21
CA TYR A 208 26.12 15.88 9.95
C TYR A 208 26.68 15.08 11.13
N VAL A 209 25.82 14.53 12.00
CA VAL A 209 26.24 13.76 13.17
C VAL A 209 27.14 12.58 12.76
N GLU A 210 26.79 11.88 11.69
CA GLU A 210 27.60 10.78 11.15
C GLU A 210 28.96 11.27 10.62
N ALA A 211 28.98 12.39 9.89
CA ALA A 211 30.22 12.98 9.37
C ALA A 211 31.11 13.55 10.49
N HIS A 212 30.52 14.16 11.51
CA HIS A 212 31.21 14.66 12.70
C HIS A 212 31.94 13.53 13.42
N SER A 213 31.21 12.44 13.71
CA SER A 213 31.73 11.26 14.39
C SER A 213 32.86 10.56 13.60
N LYS A 214 32.75 10.47 12.27
CA LYS A 214 33.70 9.74 11.43
C LYS A 214 34.91 10.55 10.96
N TYR A 215 34.74 11.86 10.73
CA TYR A 215 35.71 12.67 9.98
C TYR A 215 36.04 14.03 10.62
N ASN A 216 35.62 14.27 11.87
CA ASN A 216 35.84 15.56 12.54
C ASN A 216 35.29 16.74 11.73
N ILE A 217 34.03 16.63 11.28
CA ILE A 217 33.31 17.68 10.56
C ILE A 217 32.57 18.57 11.55
N ASN A 218 32.68 19.89 11.40
CA ASN A 218 32.01 20.84 12.28
C ASN A 218 30.81 21.47 11.57
N VAL A 219 29.70 21.63 12.28
CA VAL A 219 28.60 22.46 11.80
C VAL A 219 29.03 23.93 11.77
N LEU A 220 28.62 24.66 10.73
CA LEU A 220 28.92 26.08 10.57
C LEU A 220 27.66 26.92 10.80
N VAL A 221 26.57 26.58 10.10
CA VAL A 221 25.30 27.27 10.19
C VAL A 221 24.12 26.32 10.01
N THR A 222 22.99 26.66 10.60
CA THR A 222 21.69 26.01 10.40
C THR A 222 20.77 26.93 9.60
N ALA A 223 20.03 26.38 8.64
CA ALA A 223 19.09 27.15 7.83
C ALA A 223 17.88 27.59 8.67
N LEU A 224 17.34 28.78 8.36
CA LEU A 224 16.12 29.29 8.95
C LEU A 224 14.96 29.07 7.97
N ARG A 225 13.97 28.28 8.36
CA ARG A 225 12.70 28.14 7.63
C ARG A 225 11.63 28.96 8.32
N ALA A 226 11.07 29.95 7.61
CA ALA A 226 10.12 30.92 8.16
C ALA A 226 10.61 31.52 9.49
N GLY A 227 11.90 31.85 9.56
CA GLY A 227 12.56 32.42 10.74
C GLY A 227 12.94 31.41 11.83
N LYS A 228 12.71 30.11 11.65
CA LYS A 228 12.94 29.08 12.67
C LYS A 228 14.09 28.13 12.29
N PRO A 229 15.03 27.81 13.19
CA PRO A 229 16.15 26.90 12.93
C PRO A 229 15.78 25.42 13.12
N PHE A 230 14.49 25.08 13.09
CA PHE A 230 14.00 23.75 13.36
C PHE A 230 12.89 23.33 12.40
N GLN A 231 12.66 22.02 12.34
CA GLN A 231 11.62 21.36 11.57
C GLN A 231 11.01 20.21 12.39
N HIS A 232 10.04 19.49 11.82
CA HIS A 232 9.49 18.27 12.41
C HIS A 232 9.52 17.08 11.46
N SER A 233 9.71 15.89 12.04
CA SER A 233 9.32 14.62 11.43
C SER A 233 7.84 14.35 11.72
N VAL A 234 7.14 13.77 10.76
CA VAL A 234 5.71 13.46 10.89
C VAL A 234 5.47 12.01 10.53
N ILE A 235 4.91 11.25 11.48
CA ILE A 235 4.33 9.95 11.21
C ILE A 235 2.94 10.16 10.62
N ILE A 236 2.69 9.51 9.48
CA ILE A 236 1.50 9.65 8.67
C ILE A 236 0.80 8.30 8.48
N ALA A 237 -0.51 8.34 8.27
CA ALA A 237 -1.33 7.19 7.90
C ALA A 237 -2.47 7.63 6.96
N ARG A 238 -3.20 6.70 6.34
CA ARG A 238 -4.40 7.06 5.56
C ARG A 238 -5.47 7.68 6.46
N SER A 239 -6.19 8.69 5.97
CA SER A 239 -7.25 9.36 6.72
C SER A 239 -8.36 8.42 7.19
N ASN A 240 -8.64 7.35 6.43
CA ASN A 240 -9.65 6.34 6.76
C ASN A 240 -9.11 5.12 7.52
N SER A 241 -7.83 5.10 7.91
CA SER A 241 -7.23 4.02 8.69
C SER A 241 -7.61 4.08 10.17
N ALA A 242 -7.50 2.94 10.86
CA ALA A 242 -7.70 2.85 12.30
C ALA A 242 -6.50 3.35 13.13
N ILE A 243 -5.37 3.68 12.49
CA ILE A 243 -4.13 4.14 13.15
C ILE A 243 -4.29 5.60 13.58
N ASN A 244 -4.44 5.88 14.86
CA ASN A 244 -4.61 7.25 15.39
C ASN A 244 -3.46 7.66 16.32
N GLU A 245 -2.74 6.70 16.88
CA GLU A 245 -1.55 6.93 17.68
C GLU A 245 -0.44 5.95 17.30
N ILE A 246 0.78 6.19 17.81
CA ILE A 246 1.94 5.34 17.51
C ILE A 246 1.71 3.88 17.92
N LYS A 247 1.01 3.63 19.02
CA LYS A 247 0.76 2.27 19.52
C LYS A 247 -0.06 1.42 18.55
N ASP A 248 -0.94 2.05 17.77
CA ASP A 248 -1.76 1.37 16.76
C ASP A 248 -0.92 0.81 15.61
N ILE A 249 0.31 1.30 15.42
CA ILE A 249 1.22 0.90 14.34
C ILE A 249 1.78 -0.52 14.59
N LYS A 250 1.73 -1.00 15.84
CA LYS A 250 2.14 -2.37 16.16
C LYS A 250 1.35 -3.38 15.34
N GLY A 251 2.05 -4.29 14.67
CA GLY A 251 1.46 -5.29 13.78
C GLY A 251 0.99 -4.77 12.42
N HIS A 252 1.28 -3.51 12.08
CA HIS A 252 1.00 -2.92 10.76
C HIS A 252 2.27 -2.73 9.94
N SER A 253 2.10 -2.41 8.66
CA SER A 253 3.21 -2.12 7.75
C SER A 253 3.67 -0.65 7.85
N PHE A 254 4.99 -0.41 7.77
CA PHE A 254 5.56 0.95 7.89
C PHE A 254 6.55 1.29 6.76
N ALA A 255 6.37 2.43 6.11
CA ALA A 255 7.30 2.96 5.11
C ALA A 255 8.26 4.01 5.70
N PHE A 256 9.55 3.73 5.62
CA PHE A 256 10.62 4.69 5.92
C PHE A 256 11.16 5.30 4.62
N GLY A 257 11.79 6.46 4.72
CA GLY A 257 12.57 7.06 3.62
C GLY A 257 13.95 6.41 3.50
N ASP A 258 14.96 7.23 3.20
CA ASP A 258 16.36 6.78 3.16
C ASP A 258 16.88 6.38 4.55
N ILE A 259 17.80 5.41 4.61
CA ILE A 259 18.39 4.90 5.85
C ILE A 259 19.25 5.95 6.59
N HIS A 260 19.78 6.95 5.89
CA HIS A 260 20.48 8.08 6.49
C HIS A 260 19.57 9.30 6.71
N SER A 261 18.25 9.17 6.51
CA SER A 261 17.33 10.28 6.67
C SER A 261 17.03 10.58 8.14
N THR A 262 17.16 11.87 8.49
CA THR A 262 16.74 12.39 9.79
C THR A 262 15.23 12.23 9.99
N SER A 263 14.42 12.84 9.12
CA SER A 263 12.97 13.02 9.33
C SER A 263 12.11 11.86 8.84
N SER A 264 12.64 10.94 8.04
CA SER A 264 11.89 9.76 7.53
C SER A 264 12.46 8.41 7.95
N HIS A 265 13.50 8.39 8.80
CA HIS A 265 14.01 7.14 9.38
C HIS A 265 14.44 7.28 10.84
N ILE A 266 15.43 8.12 11.16
CA ILE A 266 16.06 8.15 12.49
C ILE A 266 15.09 8.64 13.57
N VAL A 267 14.53 9.84 13.37
CA VAL A 267 13.55 10.44 14.28
C VAL A 267 12.29 9.58 14.41
N PRO A 268 11.64 9.11 13.33
CA PRO A 268 10.44 8.28 13.47
C PRO A 268 10.73 6.92 14.14
N ARG A 269 11.88 6.27 13.91
CA ARG A 269 12.24 5.07 14.68
C ARG A 269 12.40 5.36 16.17
N ALA A 270 13.01 6.49 16.53
CA ALA A 270 13.11 6.90 17.93
C ALA A 270 11.73 7.19 18.54
N MET A 271 10.81 7.79 17.78
CA MET A 271 9.41 8.03 18.19
C MET A 271 8.65 6.71 18.41
N LEU A 272 8.78 5.74 17.49
CA LEU A 272 8.18 4.41 17.64
C LEU A 272 8.67 3.73 18.93
N LEU A 273 10.00 3.71 19.14
CA LEU A 273 10.61 3.12 20.33
C LEU A 273 10.22 3.85 21.63
N ALA A 274 9.98 5.16 21.59
CA ALA A 274 9.52 5.95 22.73
C ALA A 274 8.16 5.47 23.26
N GLU A 275 7.31 4.96 22.38
CA GLU A 275 5.99 4.43 22.70
C GLU A 275 5.96 2.89 22.81
N GLY A 276 7.13 2.26 22.84
CA GLY A 276 7.27 0.81 22.99
C GLY A 276 6.97 -0.01 21.73
N VAL A 277 7.04 0.61 20.55
CA VAL A 277 6.92 -0.07 19.25
C VAL A 277 8.31 -0.17 18.63
N ASP A 278 8.84 -1.38 18.54
CA ASP A 278 10.11 -1.66 17.84
C ASP A 278 9.81 -2.07 16.38
N VAL A 279 10.77 -1.93 15.47
CA VAL A 279 10.62 -2.33 14.07
C VAL A 279 10.33 -3.82 13.92
N LYS A 280 10.72 -4.64 14.90
CA LYS A 280 10.38 -6.07 14.99
C LYS A 280 8.91 -6.34 15.35
N ASP A 281 8.21 -5.36 15.89
CA ASP A 281 6.78 -5.44 16.21
C ASP A 281 5.89 -5.06 15.00
N LEU A 282 6.49 -4.59 13.90
CA LEU A 282 5.80 -4.26 12.65
C LEU A 282 5.50 -5.54 11.86
N GLN A 283 4.44 -5.53 11.04
CA GLN A 283 4.16 -6.63 10.12
C GLN A 283 5.30 -6.81 9.11
N TYR A 284 5.73 -5.68 8.53
CA TYR A 284 6.93 -5.51 7.73
C TYR A 284 7.21 -4.01 7.59
N TYR A 285 8.42 -3.67 7.18
CA TYR A 285 8.79 -2.31 6.83
C TYR A 285 9.72 -2.30 5.63
N ASN A 286 9.81 -1.17 4.94
CA ASN A 286 10.78 -0.99 3.88
C ASN A 286 11.30 0.45 3.82
N TYR A 287 12.45 0.62 3.18
CA TYR A 287 13.05 1.92 2.90
C TYR A 287 12.75 2.28 1.44
N LEU A 288 11.97 3.35 1.24
CA LEU A 288 11.57 3.80 -0.10
C LEU A 288 12.46 4.92 -0.64
N GLY A 289 13.43 5.39 0.15
CA GLY A 289 14.34 6.47 -0.22
C GLY A 289 13.70 7.86 -0.08
N HIS A 290 12.81 8.23 -1.01
CA HIS A 290 12.28 9.61 -1.05
C HIS A 290 10.99 9.77 -0.22
N HIS A 291 10.83 10.96 0.38
CA HIS A 291 9.65 11.30 1.18
C HIS A 291 8.34 11.23 0.40
N ASP A 292 8.34 11.67 -0.87
CA ASP A 292 7.15 11.58 -1.73
C ASP A 292 6.76 10.12 -2.04
N ASP A 293 7.73 9.21 -2.12
CA ASP A 293 7.47 7.78 -2.32
C ASP A 293 6.81 7.17 -1.08
N VAL A 294 7.27 7.53 0.12
CA VAL A 294 6.63 7.16 1.40
C VAL A 294 5.20 7.65 1.46
N ALA A 295 4.95 8.92 1.18
CA ALA A 295 3.60 9.49 1.22
C ALA A 295 2.66 8.81 0.21
N ARG A 296 3.12 8.56 -1.03
CA ARG A 296 2.34 7.83 -2.04
C ARG A 296 2.05 6.39 -1.64
N ALA A 297 3.02 5.67 -1.10
CA ALA A 297 2.85 4.27 -0.70
C ALA A 297 1.82 4.14 0.44
N VAL A 298 1.84 5.06 1.40
CA VAL A 298 0.81 5.13 2.46
C VAL A 298 -0.56 5.44 1.85
N LEU A 299 -0.64 6.46 0.99
CA LEU A 299 -1.88 6.89 0.35
C LEU A 299 -2.52 5.77 -0.49
N ASN A 300 -1.71 4.99 -1.21
CA ASN A 300 -2.16 3.93 -2.11
C ASN A 300 -2.62 2.65 -1.39
N GLY A 301 -2.30 2.47 -0.11
CA GLY A 301 -2.57 1.22 0.59
C GLY A 301 -1.40 0.24 0.61
N ASP A 302 -0.26 0.59 0.02
CA ASP A 302 0.93 -0.28 -0.03
C ASP A 302 1.57 -0.43 1.35
N PHE A 303 1.48 0.61 2.18
CA PHE A 303 1.87 0.59 3.59
C PHE A 303 0.79 1.26 4.45
N ASP A 304 0.63 0.84 5.70
CA ASP A 304 -0.42 1.36 6.58
C ASP A 304 -0.06 2.71 7.21
N ALA A 305 1.23 2.87 7.54
CA ALA A 305 1.80 4.10 8.05
C ALA A 305 3.19 4.36 7.42
N GLY A 306 3.70 5.58 7.60
CA GLY A 306 5.05 5.92 7.18
C GLY A 306 5.51 7.21 7.83
N ALA A 307 6.75 7.61 7.57
CA ALA A 307 7.29 8.86 8.12
C ALA A 307 7.88 9.76 7.04
N VAL A 308 7.55 11.05 7.13
CA VAL A 308 7.99 12.06 6.17
C VAL A 308 8.38 13.37 6.87
N MET A 309 9.05 14.25 6.15
CA MET A 309 9.26 15.64 6.59
C MET A 309 7.91 16.38 6.63
N GLU A 310 7.75 17.29 7.58
CA GLU A 310 6.55 18.09 7.78
C GLU A 310 5.99 18.72 6.49
N SER A 311 6.84 19.32 5.64
CA SER A 311 6.38 19.93 4.39
C SER A 311 5.78 18.93 3.41
N VAL A 312 6.25 17.67 3.42
CA VAL A 312 5.69 16.59 2.59
C VAL A 312 4.38 16.09 3.21
N ALA A 313 4.30 15.99 4.53
CA ALA A 313 3.05 15.64 5.20
C ALA A 313 1.94 16.65 4.81
N TYR A 314 2.20 17.96 4.90
CA TYR A 314 1.24 18.99 4.47
C TYR A 314 0.89 18.91 2.99
N LYS A 315 1.86 18.65 2.11
CA LYS A 315 1.61 18.47 0.66
C LYS A 315 0.59 17.35 0.37
N TYR A 316 0.59 16.28 1.15
CA TYR A 316 -0.26 15.10 0.94
C TYR A 316 -1.50 15.05 1.84
N LYS A 317 -1.64 15.97 2.80
CA LYS A 317 -2.74 15.99 3.77
C LYS A 317 -4.11 15.97 3.08
N ASP A 318 -4.32 16.91 2.16
CA ASP A 318 -5.60 17.07 1.46
C ASP A 318 -5.84 16.00 0.38
N LEU A 319 -4.85 15.12 0.14
CA LEU A 319 -4.95 14.00 -0.79
C LEU A 319 -5.46 12.71 -0.12
N GLY A 320 -5.62 12.68 1.21
CA GLY A 320 -6.15 11.52 1.94
C GLY A 320 -5.21 10.94 2.99
N ILE A 321 -4.19 11.69 3.41
CA ILE A 321 -3.29 11.34 4.51
C ILE A 321 -3.66 12.14 5.77
N LYS A 322 -3.59 11.51 6.94
CA LYS A 322 -3.67 12.17 8.25
C LYS A 322 -2.35 12.13 8.99
N PHE A 323 -2.17 13.07 9.91
CA PHE A 323 -1.00 13.16 10.78
C PHE A 323 -1.26 12.37 12.04
N VAL A 324 -0.42 11.37 12.32
CA VAL A 324 -0.52 10.53 13.51
C VAL A 324 0.25 11.18 14.66
N LYS A 325 1.49 11.61 14.40
CA LYS A 325 2.34 12.24 15.43
C LYS A 325 3.42 13.10 14.79
N PHE A 326 3.61 14.30 15.33
CA PHE A 326 4.77 15.15 15.08
C PHE A 326 5.88 14.80 16.08
N SER A 327 7.14 14.84 15.64
CA SER A 327 8.28 14.85 16.55
C SER A 327 8.30 16.13 17.38
N ASP A 328 9.16 16.17 18.38
CA ASP A 328 9.63 17.44 18.94
C ASP A 328 10.44 18.21 17.86
N GLU A 329 10.75 19.47 18.15
CA GLU A 329 11.58 20.30 17.28
C GLU A 329 12.95 19.64 17.06
N ILE A 330 13.30 19.41 15.80
CA ILE A 330 14.62 18.90 15.40
C ILE A 330 15.34 19.97 14.57
N PRO A 331 16.68 20.06 14.62
CA PRO A 331 17.42 21.03 13.83
C PRO A 331 17.05 20.98 12.34
N GLU A 332 17.00 22.14 11.71
CA GLU A 332 16.86 22.24 10.26
C GLU A 332 18.16 21.81 9.55
N PHE A 333 18.15 21.70 8.23
CA PHE A 333 19.35 21.41 7.44
C PHE A 333 20.45 22.44 7.67
N ASN A 334 21.68 21.98 7.54
CA ASN A 334 22.85 22.73 7.95
C ASN A 334 23.91 22.78 6.85
N ILE A 335 24.84 23.71 6.99
CA ILE A 335 26.08 23.72 6.23
C ILE A 335 27.20 23.38 7.19
N CYS A 336 27.96 22.36 6.83
CA CYS A 336 29.08 21.84 7.61
C CYS A 336 30.39 22.09 6.89
N VAL A 337 31.49 22.11 7.64
CA VAL A 337 32.86 22.31 7.15
C VAL A 337 33.79 21.26 7.74
N SER A 338 34.90 20.97 7.05
CA SER A 338 35.98 20.18 7.65
C SER A 338 36.49 20.84 8.93
N GLY A 339 36.73 20.06 9.99
CA GLY A 339 37.35 20.56 11.22
C GLY A 339 38.80 21.03 11.04
N ASN A 340 39.43 20.70 9.91
CA ASN A 340 40.76 21.17 9.54
C ASN A 340 40.72 22.39 8.60
N LEU A 341 39.55 23.00 8.39
CA LEU A 341 39.42 24.18 7.54
C LEU A 341 40.19 25.36 8.13
N ASP A 342 40.90 26.10 7.28
CA ASP A 342 41.60 27.32 7.67
C ASP A 342 40.66 28.31 8.38
N SER A 343 41.09 28.87 9.51
CA SER A 343 40.24 29.70 10.36
C SER A 343 39.83 31.01 9.71
N ALA A 344 40.62 31.56 8.77
CA ALA A 344 40.21 32.74 8.03
C ALA A 344 39.06 32.37 7.07
N LEU A 345 39.22 31.28 6.32
CA LEU A 345 38.17 30.79 5.43
C LEU A 345 36.88 30.37 6.18
N TYR A 346 37.01 29.75 7.36
CA TYR A 346 35.88 29.42 8.23
C TYR A 346 35.04 30.67 8.53
N ASN A 347 35.70 31.75 8.96
CA ASN A 347 35.02 33.00 9.30
C ASN A 347 34.46 33.72 8.07
N GLU A 348 35.16 33.71 6.94
CA GLU A 348 34.65 34.26 5.68
C GLU A 348 33.36 33.55 5.23
N LEU A 349 33.36 32.21 5.24
CA LEU A 349 32.17 31.41 4.92
C LEU A 349 31.03 31.69 5.88
N LYS A 350 31.30 31.68 7.19
CA LYS A 350 30.29 31.95 8.22
C LYS A 350 29.63 33.31 8.00
N ASN A 351 30.45 34.36 7.86
CA ASN A 351 29.96 35.72 7.69
C ASN A 351 29.17 35.87 6.39
N ALA A 352 29.62 35.24 5.29
CA ALA A 352 28.89 35.26 4.03
C ALA A 352 27.50 34.60 4.15
N LEU A 353 27.42 33.43 4.79
CA LEU A 353 26.16 32.69 4.96
C LEU A 353 25.18 33.41 5.88
N VAL A 354 25.64 33.90 7.03
CA VAL A 354 24.79 34.63 7.99
C VAL A 354 24.34 35.99 7.44
N SER A 355 25.09 36.58 6.50
CA SER A 355 24.70 37.83 5.83
C SER A 355 23.61 37.65 4.76
N LEU A 356 23.20 36.42 4.41
CA LEU A 356 22.10 36.19 3.47
C LEU A 356 20.77 36.60 4.11
N ASN A 357 20.21 37.71 3.60
CA ASN A 357 19.00 38.32 4.12
C ASN A 357 17.90 38.35 3.03
N PRO A 358 16.70 37.82 3.31
CA PRO A 358 15.57 37.79 2.37
C PRO A 358 15.02 39.18 2.03
N GLU A 359 15.37 40.22 2.77
CA GLU A 359 15.02 41.61 2.44
C GLU A 359 15.86 42.18 1.28
N THR A 360 16.97 41.53 0.92
CA THR A 360 17.77 41.91 -0.24
C THR A 360 17.36 41.12 -1.48
N PRO A 361 17.31 41.72 -2.69
CA PRO A 361 16.95 40.96 -3.89
C PRO A 361 17.84 39.74 -4.17
N GLU A 362 19.16 39.86 -3.93
CA GLU A 362 20.11 38.75 -4.08
C GLU A 362 19.86 37.66 -3.03
N GLY A 363 19.75 38.04 -1.74
CA GLY A 363 19.50 37.08 -0.66
C GLY A 363 18.16 36.36 -0.81
N ALA A 364 17.09 37.09 -1.17
CA ALA A 364 15.79 36.50 -1.47
C ALA A 364 15.87 35.47 -2.59
N SER A 365 16.58 35.79 -3.68
CA SER A 365 16.74 34.90 -4.84
C SER A 365 17.48 33.61 -4.45
N VAL A 366 18.61 33.74 -3.73
CA VAL A 366 19.44 32.62 -3.28
C VAL A 366 18.69 31.72 -2.29
N LEU A 367 18.02 32.30 -1.29
CA LEU A 367 17.31 31.51 -0.28
C LEU A 367 16.11 30.77 -0.89
N LYS A 368 15.29 31.47 -1.68
CA LYS A 368 14.12 30.89 -2.34
C LYS A 368 14.47 29.85 -3.39
N SER A 369 15.65 29.95 -4.01
CA SER A 369 16.10 28.91 -4.96
C SER A 369 16.33 27.58 -4.26
N ILE A 370 16.79 27.58 -3.00
CA ILE A 370 16.95 26.36 -2.19
C ILE A 370 15.59 25.86 -1.71
N ASN A 371 14.85 26.75 -1.03
CA ASN A 371 13.51 26.47 -0.52
C ASN A 371 12.73 27.78 -0.38
N GLU A 372 11.50 27.81 -0.87
CA GLU A 372 10.65 29.02 -0.88
C GLU A 372 10.43 29.62 0.51
N SER A 373 10.49 28.81 1.57
CA SER A 373 10.32 29.24 2.96
C SER A 373 11.63 29.60 3.68
N TYR A 374 12.79 29.51 3.03
CA TYR A 374 14.06 29.86 3.67
C TYR A 374 14.21 31.38 3.84
N THR A 375 14.61 31.78 5.05
CA THR A 375 14.73 33.19 5.46
C THR A 375 16.14 33.55 5.92
N GLY A 376 17.10 32.64 5.83
CA GLY A 376 18.50 32.91 6.17
C GLY A 376 19.22 31.70 6.75
N PHE A 377 20.38 31.97 7.34
CA PHE A 377 21.19 31.01 8.08
C PHE A 377 21.62 31.63 9.42
N ILE A 378 21.71 30.81 10.47
CA ILE A 378 22.19 31.21 11.79
C ILE A 378 23.40 30.35 12.18
N GLU A 379 24.37 30.94 12.87
CA GLU A 379 25.49 30.19 13.46
C GLU A 379 24.96 29.06 14.35
N SER A 380 25.60 27.90 14.26
CA SER A 380 25.15 26.68 14.94
C SER A 380 26.34 25.95 15.54
N SER A 381 26.07 25.14 16.56
CA SER A 381 27.06 24.43 17.36
C SER A 381 26.73 22.94 17.46
N ASP A 382 27.71 22.12 17.82
CA ASP A 382 27.54 20.66 17.86
C ASP A 382 26.51 20.21 18.92
N GLU A 383 26.40 20.97 20.01
CA GLU A 383 25.48 20.72 21.13
C GLU A 383 24.01 20.78 20.70
N GLU A 384 23.67 21.61 19.69
CA GLU A 384 22.32 21.69 19.13
C GLU A 384 21.85 20.38 18.49
N TYR A 385 22.79 19.47 18.17
CA TYR A 385 22.52 18.18 17.55
C TYR A 385 22.49 17.02 18.54
N ASP A 386 22.66 17.28 19.85
CA ASP A 386 22.66 16.23 20.88
C ASP A 386 21.36 15.44 20.90
N GLY A 387 20.21 16.08 20.63
CA GLY A 387 18.94 15.39 20.48
C GLY A 387 18.99 14.33 19.37
N ILE A 388 19.60 14.65 18.23
CA ILE A 388 19.76 13.73 17.11
C ILE A 388 20.77 12.63 17.45
N LYS A 389 21.89 12.95 18.10
CA LYS A 389 22.87 11.95 18.57
C LYS A 389 22.21 10.92 19.49
N HIS A 390 21.42 11.36 20.48
CA HIS A 390 20.70 10.47 21.37
C HIS A 390 19.69 9.58 20.62
N MET A 391 18.96 10.14 19.64
CA MET A 391 18.05 9.35 18.81
C MET A 391 18.80 8.31 17.98
N MET A 392 19.91 8.68 17.33
CA MET A 392 20.76 7.76 16.55
C MET A 392 21.31 6.62 17.39
N ALA A 393 21.82 6.91 18.60
CA ALA A 393 22.30 5.90 19.54
C ALA A 393 21.17 4.95 19.97
N ARG A 394 19.99 5.50 20.30
CA ARG A 394 18.81 4.71 20.70
C ARG A 394 18.34 3.74 19.61
N VAL A 395 18.49 4.12 18.35
CA VAL A 395 18.09 3.30 17.20
C VAL A 395 19.23 2.42 16.65
N GLY A 396 20.40 2.43 17.30
CA GLY A 396 21.54 1.56 17.03
C GLY A 396 22.39 1.95 15.82
N LEU A 397 22.50 3.25 15.51
CA LEU A 397 23.24 3.75 14.35
C LEU A 397 24.61 4.36 14.68
N ILE A 398 24.85 4.72 15.94
CA ILE A 398 26.15 5.22 16.45
C ILE A 398 26.47 4.64 17.83
#